data_AF-A0A2B4R4E2-F1
#
_entry.id   AF-A0A2B4R4E2-F1
#
_cell.length_a   1.000
_cell.length_b   1.000
_cell.length_c   1.000
_cell.angle_alpha   90.00
_cell.angle_beta   90.00
_cell.angle_gamma   90.00
#
_symmetry.space_group_name_H-M   'P 1'
#
loop_
_entity.id
_entity.type
_entity.pdbx_description
1 polymer ?
#
loop_
_entity_poly.entity_id
_entity_poly.type
_entity_poly.pdbx_seq_one_letter_code
_entity_poly.pdbx_strand_id
1 'polypeptide(L)'
;MALGRLLVLALFSCVLAEEPKIHFVEKFEDQSYQDRWVESTYKGSDAGKFTWTAGKFYGDADLDKGIQTSQDAKFYGISAKFEESFSNEGKTLVIQFQVKHEQNIDCGGGYVKIYDSKVDQKNIHGDTPYHIMFGPDICGPGTKKVHVIFTYKGKNLLTKKDIRC
;
A
#
# COMPACT_ATOMS: atom_id res chain seq x y z
N MET A 1 29.86 -43.94 4.72
CA MET A 1 29.37 -43.22 5.92
C MET A 1 29.32 -41.69 5.75
N ALA A 2 30.25 -41.06 5.01
CA ALA A 2 30.25 -39.60 4.81
C ALA A 2 29.07 -39.08 3.94
N LEU A 3 28.68 -39.81 2.89
CA LEU A 3 27.60 -39.40 1.98
C LEU A 3 26.21 -39.39 2.65
N GLY A 4 25.95 -40.34 3.55
CA GLY A 4 24.70 -40.39 4.33
C GLY A 4 24.57 -39.26 5.35
N ARG A 5 25.68 -38.81 5.94
CA ARG A 5 25.69 -37.64 6.84
C ARG A 5 25.44 -36.33 6.08
N LEU A 6 25.96 -36.22 4.86
CA LEU A 6 25.75 -35.06 3.99
C LEU A 6 24.28 -34.94 3.54
N LEU A 7 23.64 -36.06 3.20
CA LEU A 7 22.23 -36.10 2.83
C LEU A 7 21.29 -35.75 4.00
N VAL A 8 21.61 -36.20 5.21
CA VAL A 8 20.81 -35.87 6.42
C VAL A 8 20.94 -34.40 6.79
N LEU A 9 22.13 -33.80 6.64
CA LEU A 9 22.34 -32.36 6.85
C LEU A 9 21.60 -31.51 5.82
N ALA A 10 21.60 -31.90 4.54
CA ALA A 10 20.85 -31.21 3.49
C ALA A 10 19.33 -31.29 3.70
N LEU A 11 18.82 -32.46 4.11
CA LEU A 11 17.41 -32.64 4.43
C LEU A 11 16.97 -31.86 5.68
N PHE A 12 17.85 -31.69 6.69
CA PHE A 12 17.56 -30.85 7.86
C PHE A 12 17.58 -29.35 7.55
N SER A 13 18.47 -28.88 6.65
CA SER A 13 18.51 -27.47 6.28
C SER A 13 17.29 -26.99 5.49
N CYS A 14 16.61 -27.88 4.74
CA CYS A 14 15.39 -27.53 4.02
C CYS A 14 14.15 -27.40 4.92
N VAL A 15 14.18 -27.92 6.15
CA VAL A 15 13.04 -27.88 7.09
C VAL A 15 12.94 -26.54 7.86
N LEU A 16 13.96 -25.68 7.79
CA LEU A 16 14.04 -24.43 8.54
C LEU A 16 13.66 -23.16 7.74
N ALA A 17 13.21 -23.31 6.49
CA ALA A 17 12.69 -22.16 5.73
C ALA A 17 11.26 -21.86 6.22
N GLU A 18 11.10 -20.83 7.05
CA GLU A 18 9.77 -20.30 7.41
C GLU A 18 9.11 -19.75 6.14
N GLU A 19 7.92 -20.24 5.79
CA GLU A 19 7.16 -19.71 4.65
C GLU A 19 6.84 -18.23 4.91
N PRO A 20 6.92 -17.36 3.88
CA PRO A 20 6.64 -15.95 4.06
C PRO A 20 5.17 -15.75 4.44
N LYS A 21 4.90 -15.18 5.62
CA LYS A 21 3.54 -14.82 6.00
C LYS A 21 3.06 -13.64 5.15
N ILE A 22 2.03 -13.88 4.35
CA ILE A 22 1.35 -12.86 3.55
C ILE A 22 0.22 -12.27 4.39
N HIS A 23 0.33 -10.98 4.72
CA HIS A 23 -0.66 -10.28 5.55
C HIS A 23 -1.81 -9.66 4.75
N PHE A 24 -1.54 -9.24 3.51
CA PHE A 24 -2.51 -8.59 2.64
C PHE A 24 -2.07 -8.69 1.19
N VAL A 25 -3.02 -9.02 0.31
CA VAL A 25 -2.85 -8.97 -1.14
C VAL A 25 -4.13 -8.41 -1.72
N GLU A 26 -3.98 -7.39 -2.57
CA GLU A 26 -5.06 -6.93 -3.44
C GLU A 26 -4.51 -6.85 -4.86
N LYS A 27 -5.21 -7.50 -5.77
CA LYS A 27 -4.86 -7.56 -7.20
C LYS A 27 -5.93 -6.94 -8.09
N PHE A 28 -7.11 -6.62 -7.56
CA PHE A 28 -8.23 -6.05 -8.31
C PHE A 28 -8.64 -6.89 -9.54
N GLU A 29 -8.55 -8.23 -9.43
CA GLU A 29 -8.90 -9.18 -10.50
C GLU A 29 -10.38 -9.03 -10.93
N ASP A 30 -11.26 -8.64 -10.02
CA ASP A 30 -12.66 -8.32 -10.26
C ASP A 30 -13.16 -7.19 -9.33
N GLN A 31 -14.47 -6.86 -9.42
CA GLN A 31 -15.09 -5.82 -8.60
C GLN A 31 -15.36 -6.24 -7.14
N SER A 32 -15.08 -7.49 -6.73
CA SER A 32 -15.28 -7.95 -5.36
C SER A 32 -14.39 -7.23 -4.35
N TYR A 33 -13.38 -6.48 -4.81
CA TYR A 33 -12.63 -5.57 -3.94
C TYR A 33 -13.58 -4.60 -3.20
N GLN A 34 -14.73 -4.25 -3.77
CA GLN A 34 -15.72 -3.38 -3.13
C GLN A 34 -16.30 -3.96 -1.83
N ASP A 35 -16.25 -5.28 -1.65
CA ASP A 35 -16.66 -5.93 -0.40
C ASP A 35 -15.60 -5.76 0.71
N ARG A 36 -14.33 -5.52 0.33
CA ARG A 36 -13.19 -5.40 1.24
C ARG A 36 -12.77 -3.94 1.49
N TRP A 37 -12.90 -3.10 0.47
CA TRP A 37 -12.44 -1.72 0.48
C TRP A 37 -13.57 -0.77 0.83
N VAL A 38 -13.31 0.09 1.82
CA VAL A 38 -14.28 1.05 2.35
C VAL A 38 -13.86 2.45 1.98
N GLU A 39 -14.66 3.13 1.16
CA GLU A 39 -14.52 4.57 0.93
C GLU A 39 -14.89 5.36 2.19
N SER A 40 -14.05 6.34 2.52
CA SER A 40 -14.27 7.30 3.59
C SER A 40 -15.42 8.23 3.26
N THR A 41 -16.24 8.51 4.27
CA THR A 41 -17.35 9.46 4.20
C THR A 41 -17.00 10.82 4.80
N TYR A 42 -15.77 11.01 5.30
CA TYR A 42 -15.35 12.24 6.00
C TYR A 42 -15.56 13.53 5.18
N LYS A 43 -15.30 13.48 3.87
CA LYS A 43 -15.48 14.63 2.95
C LYS A 43 -16.90 14.76 2.40
N GLY A 44 -17.83 13.88 2.79
CA GLY A 44 -19.21 13.87 2.28
C GLY A 44 -19.26 13.80 0.75
N SER A 45 -20.07 14.67 0.13
CA SER A 45 -20.21 14.75 -1.32
C SER A 45 -18.97 15.28 -2.05
N ASP A 46 -17.99 15.85 -1.33
CA ASP A 46 -16.74 16.35 -1.89
C ASP A 46 -15.66 15.26 -2.00
N ALA A 47 -15.92 14.05 -1.49
CA ALA A 47 -15.00 12.92 -1.64
C ALA A 47 -14.84 12.51 -3.12
N GLY A 48 -13.59 12.40 -3.58
CA GLY A 48 -13.28 11.85 -4.90
C GLY A 48 -13.70 10.39 -5.03
N LYS A 49 -14.04 9.97 -6.25
CA LYS A 49 -14.51 8.61 -6.56
C LYS A 49 -13.49 7.76 -7.28
N PHE A 50 -13.35 6.52 -6.85
CA PHE A 50 -12.52 5.54 -7.51
C PHE A 50 -13.31 4.81 -8.60
N THR A 51 -12.63 4.51 -9.71
CA THR A 51 -13.14 3.66 -10.79
C THR A 51 -12.26 2.43 -10.92
N TRP A 52 -12.84 1.30 -11.33
CA TRP A 52 -12.10 0.06 -11.61
C TRP A 52 -11.83 -0.05 -13.11
N THR A 53 -10.57 0.09 -13.50
CA THR A 53 -10.16 0.18 -14.91
C THR A 53 -8.67 -0.09 -15.09
N ALA A 54 -8.28 -0.53 -16.29
CA ALA A 54 -6.88 -0.65 -16.72
C ALA A 54 -6.32 0.66 -17.32
N GLY A 55 -7.15 1.70 -17.44
CA GLY A 55 -6.79 2.98 -18.05
C GLY A 55 -6.87 2.99 -19.58
N LYS A 56 -6.24 3.99 -20.20
CA LYS A 56 -6.24 4.20 -21.67
C LYS A 56 -5.27 3.28 -22.41
N PHE A 57 -4.21 2.84 -21.74
CA PHE A 57 -3.24 1.89 -22.28
C PHE A 57 -2.78 0.94 -21.19
N TYR A 58 -2.55 -0.32 -21.53
CA TYR A 58 -2.22 -1.38 -20.58
C TYR A 58 -1.36 -2.44 -21.28
N GLY A 59 -0.64 -3.24 -20.50
CA GLY A 59 0.01 -4.45 -20.99
C GLY A 59 -1.03 -5.56 -21.16
N ASP A 60 -1.89 -5.76 -20.16
CA ASP A 60 -3.00 -6.72 -20.18
C ASP A 60 -4.27 -6.07 -19.64
N ALA A 61 -5.36 -6.13 -20.42
CA ALA A 61 -6.61 -5.42 -20.11
C ALA A 61 -7.29 -5.88 -18.82
N ASP A 62 -7.06 -7.12 -18.40
CA ASP A 62 -7.69 -7.71 -17.23
C ASP A 62 -6.75 -7.72 -16.02
N LEU A 63 -5.47 -8.05 -16.23
CA LEU A 63 -4.49 -8.10 -15.13
C LEU A 63 -4.02 -6.71 -14.67
N ASP A 64 -4.06 -5.70 -15.54
CA ASP A 64 -3.64 -4.33 -15.17
C ASP A 64 -4.80 -3.48 -14.64
N LYS A 65 -5.97 -4.07 -14.39
CA LYS A 65 -7.05 -3.35 -13.71
C LYS A 65 -6.64 -3.01 -12.28
N GLY A 66 -6.98 -1.81 -11.88
CA GLY A 66 -6.81 -1.34 -10.51
C GLY A 66 -7.84 -0.26 -10.20
N ILE A 67 -7.68 0.38 -9.04
CA ILE A 67 -8.45 1.57 -8.70
C ILE A 67 -7.80 2.83 -9.27
N GLN A 68 -8.58 3.65 -9.96
CA GLN A 68 -8.17 4.92 -10.54
C GLN A 68 -8.98 6.07 -9.94
N THR A 69 -8.31 7.18 -9.60
CA THR A 69 -8.97 8.43 -9.22
C THR A 69 -9.66 9.04 -10.44
N SER A 70 -10.96 9.34 -10.36
CA SER A 70 -11.77 9.72 -11.54
C SER A 70 -12.03 11.23 -11.71
N GLN A 71 -11.65 12.04 -10.73
CA GLN A 71 -11.98 13.47 -10.65
C GLN A 71 -10.78 14.31 -10.23
N ASP A 72 -10.58 15.42 -10.93
CA ASP A 72 -9.51 16.38 -10.63
C ASP A 72 -9.79 17.17 -9.35
N ALA A 73 -8.72 17.64 -8.70
CA ALA A 73 -8.77 18.51 -7.52
C ALA A 73 -9.65 17.97 -6.37
N LYS A 74 -9.65 16.66 -6.16
CA LYS A 74 -10.38 15.98 -5.08
C LYS A 74 -9.46 15.32 -4.07
N PHE A 75 -9.92 15.25 -2.83
CA PHE A 75 -9.32 14.37 -1.83
C PHE A 75 -9.92 12.98 -1.93
N TYR A 76 -9.06 11.97 -1.81
CA TYR A 76 -9.43 10.57 -1.88
C TYR A 76 -9.13 9.87 -0.56
N GLY A 77 -9.99 8.93 -0.18
CA GLY A 77 -9.82 8.12 1.01
C GLY A 77 -10.54 6.79 0.84
N ILE A 78 -9.76 5.72 0.71
CA ILE A 78 -10.25 4.34 0.66
C ILE A 78 -9.28 3.48 1.49
N SER A 79 -9.80 2.46 2.17
CA SER A 79 -8.97 1.56 2.97
C SER A 79 -9.52 0.14 2.95
N ALA A 80 -8.63 -0.83 3.05
CA ALA A 80 -9.00 -2.23 3.28
C ALA A 80 -8.42 -2.69 4.63
N LYS A 81 -9.17 -3.52 5.34
CA LYS A 81 -8.68 -4.18 6.54
C LYS A 81 -7.84 -5.40 6.16
N PHE A 82 -6.81 -5.65 6.95
CA PHE A 82 -6.14 -6.95 6.98
C PHE A 82 -7.10 -7.98 7.59
N GLU A 83 -7.03 -9.24 7.15
CA GLU A 83 -7.85 -10.33 7.73
C GLU A 83 -7.58 -10.48 9.24
N GLU A 84 -6.31 -10.38 9.61
CA GLU A 84 -5.84 -10.40 10.99
C GLU A 84 -4.99 -9.16 11.27
N SER A 85 -5.14 -8.57 12.46
CA SER A 85 -4.14 -7.63 12.95
C SER A 85 -2.82 -8.36 13.21
N PHE A 86 -1.70 -7.69 12.99
CA PHE A 86 -0.38 -8.28 13.17
C PHE A 86 0.60 -7.27 13.76
N SER A 87 1.70 -7.78 14.31
CA SER A 87 2.87 -7.01 14.72
C SER A 87 4.07 -7.44 13.88
N ASN A 88 4.90 -6.48 13.50
CA ASN A 88 6.20 -6.74 12.88
C ASN A 88 7.36 -6.77 13.89
N GLU A 89 7.08 -6.86 15.19
CA GLU A 89 8.11 -7.00 16.22
C GLU A 89 8.95 -8.26 15.97
N GLY A 90 10.27 -8.09 15.92
CA GLY A 90 11.21 -9.17 15.61
C GLY A 90 11.14 -9.71 14.17
N LYS A 91 10.38 -9.05 13.27
CA LYS A 91 10.15 -9.50 11.90
C LYS A 91 10.36 -8.39 10.88
N THR A 92 10.74 -8.78 9.67
CA THR A 92 10.80 -7.85 8.53
C THR A 92 9.38 -7.57 8.02
N LEU A 93 9.05 -6.28 7.86
CA LEU A 93 7.83 -5.84 7.18
C LEU A 93 8.15 -5.41 5.76
N VAL A 94 7.42 -5.94 4.78
CA VAL A 94 7.49 -5.54 3.38
C VAL A 94 6.16 -4.91 2.98
N ILE A 95 6.21 -3.72 2.40
CA ILE A 95 5.05 -3.02 1.83
C ILE A 95 5.36 -2.76 0.36
N GLN A 96 4.52 -3.28 -0.53
CA GLN A 96 4.70 -3.15 -1.96
C GLN A 96 3.34 -2.90 -2.63
N PHE A 97 3.33 -1.99 -3.59
CA PHE A 97 2.18 -1.68 -4.43
C PHE A 97 2.67 -1.05 -5.73
N GLN A 98 1.79 -0.93 -6.71
CA GLN A 98 2.09 -0.30 -8.00
C GLN A 98 1.28 0.99 -8.15
N VAL A 99 1.89 2.02 -8.75
CA VAL A 99 1.26 3.30 -9.07
C VAL A 99 1.57 3.66 -10.50
N LYS A 100 0.55 4.05 -11.25
CA LYS A 100 0.66 4.52 -12.62
C LYS A 100 0.01 5.89 -12.74
N HIS A 101 0.83 6.94 -12.94
CA HIS A 101 0.34 8.27 -13.26
C HIS A 101 0.14 8.42 -14.77
N GLU A 102 -0.88 7.74 -15.31
CA GLU A 102 -1.21 7.74 -16.74
C GLU A 102 -1.48 9.15 -17.30
N GLN A 103 -2.04 10.02 -16.48
CA GLN A 103 -2.51 11.36 -16.84
C GLN A 103 -1.41 12.42 -16.92
N ASN A 104 -0.14 12.05 -16.72
CA ASN A 104 0.97 13.00 -16.54
C ASN A 104 0.70 13.99 -15.39
N ILE A 105 0.51 13.45 -14.19
CA ILE A 105 0.12 14.23 -13.01
C ILE A 105 1.06 15.42 -12.75
N ASP A 106 0.49 16.58 -12.47
CA ASP A 106 1.20 17.82 -12.13
C ASP A 106 1.34 18.00 -10.61
N CYS A 107 0.28 17.74 -9.84
CA CYS A 107 0.30 17.70 -8.39
C CYS A 107 -0.69 16.68 -7.80
N GLY A 108 -0.18 15.70 -7.07
CA GLY A 108 -0.94 14.72 -6.32
C GLY A 108 -0.08 13.61 -5.71
N GLY A 109 -0.62 12.98 -4.67
CA GLY A 109 0.03 11.88 -3.96
C GLY A 109 -0.32 10.51 -4.56
N GLY A 110 0.65 9.59 -4.53
CA GLY A 110 0.47 8.18 -4.88
C GLY A 110 0.95 7.26 -3.76
N TYR A 111 0.79 7.67 -2.49
CA TYR A 111 1.27 6.93 -1.32
C TYR A 111 0.16 6.19 -0.58
N VAL A 112 0.54 5.17 0.19
CA VAL A 112 -0.34 4.43 1.09
C VAL A 112 -0.04 4.78 2.55
N LYS A 113 -1.01 4.49 3.44
CA LYS A 113 -0.88 4.60 4.89
C LYS A 113 -1.26 3.27 5.54
N ILE A 114 -0.50 2.83 6.54
CA ILE A 114 -0.82 1.68 7.39
C ILE A 114 -1.35 2.19 8.72
N TYR A 115 -2.55 1.75 9.10
CA TYR A 115 -3.29 2.24 10.26
C TYR A 115 -3.31 1.24 11.41
N ASP A 116 -3.71 1.70 12.59
CA ASP A 116 -4.09 0.82 13.70
C ASP A 116 -5.35 0.01 13.32
N SER A 117 -5.43 -1.23 13.81
CA SER A 117 -6.56 -2.14 13.59
C SER A 117 -7.95 -1.57 13.96
N LYS A 118 -7.99 -0.58 14.86
CA LYS A 118 -9.21 0.06 15.37
C LYS A 118 -9.61 1.32 14.63
N VAL A 119 -8.90 1.69 13.56
CA VAL A 119 -9.24 2.87 12.77
C VAL A 119 -10.67 2.78 12.24
N ASP A 120 -11.41 3.88 12.34
CA ASP A 120 -12.71 4.02 11.70
C ASP A 120 -12.51 4.33 10.21
N GLN A 121 -12.63 3.29 9.36
CA GLN A 121 -12.47 3.39 7.92
C GLN A 121 -13.41 4.42 7.27
N LYS A 122 -14.60 4.66 7.84
CA LYS A 122 -15.56 5.64 7.31
C LYS A 122 -15.17 7.08 7.62
N ASN A 123 -14.23 7.28 8.54
CA ASN A 123 -13.78 8.58 9.00
C ASN A 123 -12.28 8.83 8.73
N ILE A 124 -11.64 8.05 7.85
CA ILE A 124 -10.22 8.29 7.49
C ILE A 124 -10.09 9.61 6.70
N HIS A 125 -9.06 10.38 7.03
CA HIS A 125 -8.74 11.66 6.43
C HIS A 125 -7.23 11.96 6.56
N GLY A 126 -6.80 13.16 6.13
CA GLY A 126 -5.40 13.58 6.13
C GLY A 126 -4.71 13.43 7.49
N ASP A 127 -5.39 13.86 8.56
CA ASP A 127 -4.88 13.85 9.93
C ASP A 127 -5.14 12.55 10.72
N THR A 128 -5.74 11.52 10.11
CA THR A 128 -6.00 10.26 10.82
C THR A 128 -4.67 9.63 11.22
N PRO A 129 -4.47 9.28 12.51
CA PRO A 129 -3.22 8.65 12.97
C PRO A 129 -2.90 7.37 12.19
N TYR A 130 -1.67 7.26 11.71
CA TYR A 130 -1.15 6.08 11.00
C TYR A 130 0.17 5.63 11.63
N HIS A 131 0.59 4.40 11.38
CA HIS A 131 1.91 3.88 11.80
C HIS A 131 3.00 4.19 10.78
N ILE A 132 2.69 3.98 9.49
CA ILE A 132 3.63 4.15 8.37
C ILE A 132 2.91 4.85 7.22
N MET A 133 3.58 5.79 6.55
CA MET A 133 3.17 6.33 5.25
C MET A 133 4.30 6.16 4.24
N PHE A 134 3.99 5.57 3.09
CA PHE A 134 4.99 5.17 2.10
C PHE A 134 4.49 5.34 0.66
N GLY A 135 5.28 6.00 -0.18
CA GLY A 135 5.03 6.08 -1.62
C GLY A 135 5.36 7.42 -2.28
N PRO A 136 5.19 7.53 -3.60
CA PRO A 136 5.49 8.74 -4.37
C PRO A 136 4.55 9.90 -4.03
N ASP A 137 5.09 11.11 -4.14
CA ASP A 137 4.38 12.37 -4.04
C ASP A 137 4.99 13.37 -5.01
N ILE A 138 4.14 13.91 -5.89
CA ILE A 138 4.51 14.80 -6.97
C ILE A 138 3.73 16.10 -6.77
N CYS A 139 4.41 17.25 -6.77
CA CYS A 139 3.74 18.54 -6.84
C CYS A 139 4.65 19.58 -7.51
N GLY A 140 4.34 19.86 -8.76
CA GLY A 140 5.10 20.75 -9.63
C GLY A 140 6.52 20.27 -9.89
N PRO A 141 7.40 21.16 -10.38
CA PRO A 141 8.79 20.82 -10.67
C PRO A 141 9.64 20.56 -9.42
N GLY A 142 9.26 21.14 -8.27
CA GLY A 142 10.07 21.13 -7.05
C GLY A 142 9.84 19.95 -6.11
N THR A 143 8.70 19.26 -6.22
CA THR A 143 8.38 18.12 -5.36
C THR A 143 8.20 16.89 -6.21
N LYS A 144 9.18 15.98 -6.18
CA LYS A 144 9.12 14.64 -6.78
C LYS A 144 9.88 13.69 -5.88
N LYS A 145 9.20 13.16 -4.86
CA LYS A 145 9.86 12.37 -3.82
C LYS A 145 9.04 11.17 -3.38
N VAL A 146 9.72 10.18 -2.83
CA VAL A 146 9.12 9.05 -2.12
C VAL A 146 9.08 9.39 -0.63
N HIS A 147 7.88 9.48 -0.07
CA HIS A 147 7.69 9.55 1.37
C HIS A 147 8.03 8.21 2.01
N VAL A 148 8.79 8.27 3.09
CA VAL A 148 8.97 7.17 4.04
C VAL A 148 8.84 7.78 5.42
N ILE A 149 7.67 7.63 6.04
CA ILE A 149 7.32 8.30 7.28
C ILE A 149 6.94 7.25 8.32
N PHE A 150 7.54 7.37 9.50
CA PHE A 150 7.24 6.53 10.66
C PHE A 150 6.64 7.36 11.78
N THR A 151 5.56 6.89 12.38
CA THR A 151 4.98 7.54 13.56
C THR A 151 5.65 7.00 14.81
N TYR A 152 6.28 7.90 15.58
CA TYR A 152 6.96 7.55 16.82
C TYR A 152 6.68 8.60 17.88
N LYS A 153 6.25 8.15 19.08
CA LYS A 153 5.89 9.03 20.21
C LYS A 153 4.92 10.15 19.81
N GLY A 154 3.90 9.81 19.02
CA GLY A 154 2.87 10.75 18.55
C GLY A 154 3.33 11.75 17.49
N LYS A 155 4.52 11.57 16.90
CA LYS A 155 5.06 12.45 15.84
C LYS A 155 5.33 11.66 14.56
N ASN A 156 5.01 12.26 13.42
CA ASN A 156 5.33 11.74 12.10
C ASN A 156 6.77 12.11 11.75
N LEU A 157 7.67 11.14 11.75
CA LEU A 157 9.10 11.32 11.45
C LEU A 157 9.35 11.01 9.97
N LEU A 158 9.72 12.04 9.22
CA LEU A 158 10.04 11.92 7.79
C LEU A 158 11.46 11.34 7.61
N THR A 159 11.66 10.59 6.53
CA THR A 159 13.00 10.23 6.08
C THR A 159 13.85 11.47 5.84
N LYS A 160 15.14 11.38 6.20
CA LYS A 160 16.14 12.43 5.97
C LYS A 160 16.73 12.36 4.55
N LYS A 161 16.62 11.22 3.90
CA LYS A 161 17.13 11.02 2.53
C LYS A 161 16.09 11.53 1.55
N ASP A 162 16.54 12.32 0.59
CA ASP A 162 15.75 12.64 -0.58
C ASP A 162 15.79 11.45 -1.56
N ILE A 163 14.62 10.93 -1.90
CA ILE A 163 14.45 9.76 -2.76
C ILE A 163 13.53 10.20 -3.88
N ARG A 164 14.06 10.37 -5.08
CA ARG A 164 13.28 10.85 -6.22
C ARG A 164 12.31 9.77 -6.71
N CYS A 165 11.08 10.18 -7.05
CA CYS A 165 10.10 9.37 -7.77
C CYS A 165 9.98 9.80 -9.24
#